data_AF-A0A842NPW4-F1
#
_entry.id   AF-A0A842NPW4-F1
#
_cell.length_a   1.000
_cell.length_b   1.000
_cell.length_c   1.000
_cell.angle_alpha   90.00
_cell.angle_beta   90.00
_cell.angle_gamma   90.00
#
_symmetry.space_group_name_H-M   'P 1'
#
loop_
_entity.id
_entity.type
_entity.pdbx_description
1 polymer ?
#
loop_
_entity_poly.entity_id
_entity_poly.type
_entity_poly.pdbx_seq_one_letter_code
_entity_poly.pdbx_strand_id
1 'polypeptide(L)'
;MKKLLFKGVATIVFIAIIIGAFLIIKDSDGITGRVVKDVTPLLEDTVDNIQQVVEDSDLKEIVKKKADELLKPIDSKELITKIIELREHSKADKTIGIANSVTEINNMLEDLKKSAINTAWQALVGCVFEDCKDDEYINMINAVVINDLNGRNEVIYSVIETYNFWNGKNIIYFSESLSKTDSLIQQLGGEELAQKWKEVIDCDGKCESFTHKTIELIYLINNKE
;
A
#
# COMPACT_ATOMS: atom_id res chain seq x y z
N MET A 1 44.82 -6.14 -0.53
CA MET A 1 43.72 -6.12 -1.50
C MET A 1 42.34 -6.42 -0.89
N LYS A 2 42.14 -7.46 -0.06
CA LYS A 2 40.82 -7.77 0.56
C LYS A 2 40.16 -6.62 1.36
N LYS A 3 40.94 -5.74 2.02
CA LYS A 3 40.42 -4.58 2.77
C LYS A 3 39.84 -3.44 1.92
N LEU A 4 40.17 -3.37 0.63
CA LEU A 4 39.66 -2.33 -0.27
C LEU A 4 38.32 -2.72 -0.90
N LEU A 5 38.15 -4.00 -1.26
CA LEU A 5 36.87 -4.57 -1.70
C LEU A 5 35.80 -4.51 -0.61
N PHE A 6 36.17 -4.80 0.65
CA PHE A 6 35.25 -4.74 1.78
C PHE A 6 34.72 -3.31 2.05
N LYS A 7 35.54 -2.28 1.77
CA LYS A 7 35.12 -0.88 1.89
C LYS A 7 34.17 -0.48 0.76
N GLY A 8 34.45 -0.88 -0.48
CA GLY A 8 33.56 -0.61 -1.62
C GLY A 8 32.19 -1.27 -1.47
N VAL A 9 32.16 -2.54 -1.04
CA VAL A 9 30.91 -3.29 -0.80
C VAL A 9 30.13 -2.72 0.38
N ALA A 10 30.80 -2.37 1.49
CA ALA A 10 30.14 -1.71 2.61
C ALA A 10 29.53 -0.37 2.17
N THR A 11 30.22 0.40 1.32
CA THR A 11 29.68 1.67 0.78
C THR A 11 28.48 1.46 -0.13
N ILE A 12 28.47 0.46 -1.01
CA ILE A 12 27.33 0.18 -1.89
C ILE A 12 26.12 -0.31 -1.08
N VAL A 13 26.33 -1.21 -0.11
CA VAL A 13 25.27 -1.65 0.81
C VAL A 13 24.76 -0.48 1.65
N PHE A 14 25.65 0.40 2.12
CA PHE A 14 25.26 1.60 2.86
C PHE A 14 24.49 2.59 1.98
N ILE A 15 24.85 2.72 0.70
CA ILE A 15 24.10 3.52 -0.28
C ILE A 15 22.73 2.90 -0.56
N ALA A 16 22.62 1.58 -0.74
CA ALA A 16 21.33 0.91 -0.93
C ALA A 16 20.44 1.01 0.32
N ILE A 17 21.02 0.93 1.51
CA ILE A 17 20.32 1.16 2.78
C ILE A 17 19.93 2.63 2.92
N ILE A 18 20.79 3.58 2.53
CA ILE A 18 20.46 5.02 2.54
C ILE A 18 19.38 5.32 1.52
N ILE A 19 19.41 4.77 0.31
CA ILE A 19 18.38 4.96 -0.71
C ILE A 19 17.06 4.35 -0.24
N GLY A 20 17.09 3.12 0.30
CA GLY A 20 15.93 2.50 0.93
C GLY A 20 15.38 3.33 2.09
N ALA A 21 16.25 3.83 2.98
CA ALA A 21 15.85 4.69 4.08
C ALA A 21 15.35 6.07 3.60
N PHE A 22 15.91 6.64 2.55
CA PHE A 22 15.52 7.94 2.00
C PHE A 22 14.19 7.86 1.26
N LEU A 23 13.89 6.71 0.65
CA LEU A 23 12.57 6.40 0.10
C LEU A 23 11.53 6.24 1.22
N ILE A 24 11.88 5.60 2.34
CA ILE A 24 11.00 5.44 3.51
C ILE A 24 10.82 6.75 4.30
N ILE A 25 11.85 7.60 4.41
CA ILE A 25 11.80 8.85 5.20
C ILE A 25 10.99 9.95 4.49
N LYS A 26 10.82 9.88 3.17
CA LYS A 26 9.92 10.79 2.46
C LYS A 26 8.43 10.50 2.67
N ASP A 27 8.07 9.37 3.28
CA ASP A 27 6.68 9.03 3.63
C ASP A 27 6.14 9.80 4.87
N SER A 28 6.98 10.61 5.53
CA SER A 28 6.54 11.40 6.69
C SER A 28 5.78 12.69 6.33
N ASP A 29 5.94 13.23 5.12
CA ASP A 29 5.39 14.56 4.77
C ASP A 29 4.74 14.56 3.37
N GLY A 30 3.55 13.96 3.27
CA GLY A 30 2.49 14.37 2.33
C GLY A 30 2.78 14.53 0.83
N ILE A 31 3.88 13.97 0.29
CA ILE A 31 4.24 14.04 -1.13
C ILE A 31 4.45 12.61 -1.65
N THR A 32 3.37 11.86 -1.92
CA THR A 32 3.49 10.42 -2.22
C THR A 32 2.92 10.01 -3.59
N GLY A 33 1.99 10.74 -4.20
CA GLY A 33 1.41 10.35 -5.50
C GLY A 33 2.31 10.40 -6.73
N ARG A 34 3.39 11.21 -6.75
CA ARG A 34 4.33 11.31 -7.90
C ARG A 34 5.66 10.56 -7.68
N VAL A 35 5.95 10.15 -6.45
CA VAL A 35 7.25 9.53 -6.10
C VAL A 35 7.18 8.01 -6.24
N VAL A 36 6.06 7.37 -5.89
CA VAL A 36 6.02 5.89 -5.77
C VAL A 36 5.94 5.17 -7.13
N LYS A 37 5.23 5.73 -8.12
CA LYS A 37 5.09 5.09 -9.45
C LYS A 37 6.43 4.94 -10.18
N ASP A 38 7.38 5.81 -9.91
CA ASP A 38 8.73 5.76 -10.49
C ASP A 38 9.69 4.86 -9.69
N VAL A 39 9.34 4.46 -8.45
CA VAL A 39 10.27 3.74 -7.56
C VAL A 39 10.40 2.27 -7.91
N THR A 40 9.35 1.57 -8.33
CA THR A 40 9.44 0.14 -8.68
C THR A 40 10.36 -0.13 -9.87
N PRO A 41 10.23 0.57 -11.02
CA PRO A 41 11.15 0.41 -12.14
C PRO A 41 12.59 0.84 -11.79
N LEU A 42 12.74 1.89 -10.97
CA LEU A 42 14.05 2.32 -10.46
C LEU A 42 14.68 1.28 -9.54
N LEU A 43 13.89 0.57 -8.73
CA LEU A 43 14.36 -0.51 -7.88
C LEU A 43 14.84 -1.70 -8.70
N GLU A 44 14.07 -2.10 -9.72
CA GLU A 44 14.43 -3.18 -10.64
C GLU A 44 15.73 -2.85 -11.39
N ASP A 45 15.84 -1.66 -12.00
CA ASP A 45 17.05 -1.21 -12.68
C ASP A 45 18.26 -1.11 -11.74
N THR A 46 18.05 -0.64 -10.50
CA THR A 46 19.11 -0.57 -9.49
C THR A 46 19.58 -1.97 -9.08
N VAL A 47 18.66 -2.93 -8.92
CA VAL A 47 19.00 -4.33 -8.60
C VAL A 47 19.82 -4.93 -9.74
N ASP A 48 19.40 -4.75 -10.98
CA ASP A 48 20.10 -5.28 -12.16
C ASP A 48 21.51 -4.69 -12.28
N ASN A 49 21.65 -3.38 -12.06
CA ASN A 49 22.95 -2.70 -12.05
C ASN A 49 23.86 -3.21 -10.91
N ILE A 50 23.32 -3.44 -9.71
CA ILE A 50 24.10 -4.02 -8.60
C ILE A 50 24.53 -5.45 -8.94
N GLN A 51 23.67 -6.27 -9.53
CA GLN A 51 23.99 -7.65 -9.91
C GLN A 51 25.09 -7.75 -10.98
N GLN A 52 25.22 -6.73 -11.85
CA GLN A 52 26.28 -6.65 -12.85
C GLN A 52 27.64 -6.23 -12.26
N VAL A 53 27.64 -5.43 -11.20
CA VAL A 53 28.86 -4.90 -10.57
C VAL A 53 29.42 -5.85 -9.50
N VAL A 54 28.59 -6.72 -8.92
CA VAL A 54 29.01 -7.71 -7.92
C VAL A 54 29.62 -8.95 -8.60
N GLU A 55 30.95 -9.01 -8.63
CA GLU A 55 31.72 -10.16 -9.15
C GLU A 55 31.80 -11.34 -8.17
N ASP A 56 31.52 -11.11 -6.89
CA ASP A 56 31.55 -12.13 -5.84
C ASP A 56 30.27 -12.98 -5.85
N SER A 57 30.40 -14.29 -6.05
CA SER A 57 29.28 -15.23 -6.21
C SER A 57 28.34 -15.24 -5.01
N ASP A 58 28.88 -15.13 -3.80
CA ASP A 58 28.10 -15.28 -2.56
C ASP A 58 27.30 -13.99 -2.29
N LEU A 59 27.89 -12.83 -2.60
CA LEU A 59 27.22 -11.54 -2.52
C LEU A 59 26.13 -11.40 -3.59
N LYS A 60 26.35 -11.93 -4.79
CA LYS A 60 25.36 -11.91 -5.86
C LYS A 60 24.11 -12.72 -5.48
N GLU A 61 24.30 -13.86 -4.83
CA GLU A 61 23.21 -14.69 -4.33
C GLU A 61 22.40 -13.98 -3.23
N ILE A 62 23.07 -13.30 -2.28
CA ILE A 62 22.40 -12.53 -1.22
C ILE A 62 21.57 -11.37 -1.79
N VAL A 63 22.14 -10.61 -2.73
CA VAL A 63 21.43 -9.50 -3.38
C VAL A 63 20.22 -10.01 -4.15
N LYS A 64 20.39 -11.08 -4.94
CA LYS A 64 19.29 -11.69 -5.68
C LYS A 64 18.18 -12.15 -4.75
N LYS A 65 18.51 -12.88 -3.67
CA LYS A 65 17.53 -13.34 -2.69
C LYS A 65 16.74 -12.19 -2.06
N LYS A 66 17.42 -11.10 -1.69
CA LYS A 66 16.72 -9.93 -1.13
C LYS A 66 15.86 -9.21 -2.16
N ALA A 67 16.29 -9.12 -3.41
CA ALA A 67 15.49 -8.55 -4.48
C ALA A 67 14.24 -9.41 -4.74
N ASP A 68 14.39 -10.72 -4.83
CA ASP A 68 13.27 -11.66 -5.00
C ASP A 68 12.27 -11.56 -3.83
N GLU A 69 12.76 -11.35 -2.60
CA GLU A 69 11.91 -11.10 -1.41
C GLU A 69 11.15 -9.77 -1.48
N LEU A 70 11.77 -8.69 -2.00
CA LEU A 70 11.15 -7.37 -2.12
C LEU A 70 10.16 -7.26 -3.28
N LEU A 71 10.49 -7.91 -4.40
CA LEU A 71 9.70 -7.93 -5.63
C LEU A 71 8.64 -9.02 -5.64
N LYS A 72 8.50 -9.80 -4.56
CA LYS A 72 7.45 -10.83 -4.47
C LYS A 72 6.08 -10.18 -4.74
N PRO A 73 5.36 -10.63 -5.79
CA PRO A 73 4.07 -10.06 -6.12
C PRO A 73 3.07 -10.37 -5.00
N ILE A 74 2.17 -9.43 -4.77
CA ILE A 74 1.07 -9.58 -3.82
C ILE A 74 -0.19 -9.77 -4.64
N ASP A 75 -1.00 -10.78 -4.31
CA ASP A 75 -2.38 -10.83 -4.79
C ASP A 75 -3.20 -9.76 -4.06
N SER A 76 -3.14 -8.53 -4.57
CA SER A 76 -3.82 -7.39 -3.96
C SER A 76 -5.33 -7.58 -3.94
N LYS A 77 -5.91 -8.27 -4.93
CA LYS A 77 -7.36 -8.40 -5.06
C LYS A 77 -7.92 -9.23 -3.91
N GLU A 78 -7.37 -10.43 -3.75
CA GLU A 78 -7.81 -11.34 -2.70
C GLU A 78 -7.54 -10.73 -1.32
N LEU A 79 -6.35 -10.15 -1.12
CA LEU A 79 -5.97 -9.60 0.18
C LEU A 79 -6.85 -8.43 0.61
N ILE A 80 -7.17 -7.50 -0.31
CA ILE A 80 -8.07 -6.38 -0.03
C ILE A 80 -9.47 -6.88 0.31
N THR A 81 -9.99 -7.88 -0.44
CA THR A 81 -11.28 -8.50 -0.12
C THR A 81 -11.28 -9.08 1.29
N LYS A 82 -10.22 -9.80 1.69
CA LYS A 82 -10.09 -10.36 3.04
C LYS A 82 -9.99 -9.29 4.13
N ILE A 83 -9.31 -8.18 3.88
CA ILE A 83 -9.25 -7.04 4.81
C ILE A 83 -10.64 -6.43 5.01
N ILE A 84 -11.43 -6.29 3.94
CA ILE A 84 -12.80 -5.77 4.01
C ILE A 84 -13.71 -6.78 4.73
N GLU A 85 -13.61 -8.08 4.46
CA GLU A 85 -14.34 -9.13 5.21
C GLU A 85 -14.02 -9.07 6.72
N LEU A 86 -12.75 -8.89 7.09
CA LEU A 86 -12.32 -8.75 8.48
C LEU A 86 -13.02 -7.55 9.15
N ARG A 87 -13.13 -6.42 8.43
CA ARG A 87 -13.87 -5.24 8.91
C ARG A 87 -15.32 -5.57 9.20
N GLU A 88 -16.01 -6.20 8.26
CA GLU A 88 -17.42 -6.56 8.41
C GLU A 88 -17.64 -7.52 9.58
N HIS A 89 -16.70 -8.46 9.81
CA HIS A 89 -16.73 -9.32 10.99
C HIS A 89 -16.51 -8.57 12.29
N SER A 90 -15.55 -7.64 12.34
CA SER A 90 -15.27 -6.79 13.51
C SER A 90 -16.45 -5.89 13.85
N LYS A 91 -17.02 -5.19 12.87
CA LYS A 91 -18.18 -4.29 13.07
C LYS A 91 -19.47 -5.01 13.46
N ALA A 92 -19.55 -6.31 13.21
CA ALA A 92 -20.67 -7.16 13.59
C ALA A 92 -20.39 -8.01 14.85
N ASP A 93 -19.29 -7.77 15.56
CA ASP A 93 -18.86 -8.52 16.75
C ASP A 93 -18.78 -10.05 16.53
N LYS A 94 -18.46 -10.49 15.31
CA LYS A 94 -18.39 -11.91 14.94
C LYS A 94 -17.04 -12.52 15.29
N THR A 95 -16.81 -12.82 16.56
CA THR A 95 -15.52 -13.33 17.08
C THR A 95 -14.90 -14.47 16.25
N ILE A 96 -15.67 -15.48 15.86
CA ILE A 96 -15.17 -16.59 15.03
C ILE A 96 -14.81 -16.11 13.62
N GLY A 97 -15.62 -15.22 13.04
CA GLY A 97 -15.35 -14.61 11.75
C GLY A 97 -14.05 -13.80 11.76
N ILE A 98 -13.83 -13.02 12.82
CA ILE A 98 -12.59 -12.26 13.03
C ILE A 98 -11.39 -13.22 13.08
N ALA A 99 -11.44 -14.27 13.91
CA ALA A 99 -10.34 -15.22 14.07
C ALA A 99 -9.99 -15.95 12.75
N ASN A 100 -11.00 -16.33 11.97
CA ASN A 100 -10.80 -16.96 10.66
C ASN A 100 -10.14 -15.99 9.67
N SER A 101 -10.68 -14.78 9.53
CA SER A 101 -10.12 -13.75 8.66
C SER A 101 -8.69 -13.36 9.05
N VAL A 102 -8.39 -13.27 10.36
CA VAL A 102 -7.02 -13.03 10.85
C VAL A 102 -6.07 -14.13 10.44
N THR A 103 -6.48 -15.39 10.58
CA THR A 103 -5.67 -16.55 10.17
C THR A 103 -5.42 -16.55 8.67
N GLU A 104 -6.47 -16.34 7.87
CA GLU A 104 -6.37 -16.30 6.40
C GLU A 104 -5.43 -15.19 5.93
N ILE A 105 -5.63 -13.96 6.43
CA ILE A 105 -4.75 -12.83 6.09
C ILE A 105 -3.32 -13.12 6.55
N ASN A 106 -3.11 -13.61 7.77
CA ASN A 106 -1.76 -13.91 8.25
C ASN A 106 -1.03 -14.92 7.36
N ASN A 107 -1.73 -15.95 6.87
CA ASN A 107 -1.16 -16.91 5.94
C ASN A 107 -0.80 -16.27 4.58
N MET A 108 -1.61 -15.33 4.08
CA MET A 108 -1.28 -14.57 2.87
C MET A 108 -0.05 -13.67 3.06
N LEU A 109 0.20 -13.22 4.30
CA LEU A 109 1.30 -12.32 4.66
C LEU A 109 2.58 -13.05 5.09
N GLU A 110 2.55 -14.34 5.42
CA GLU A 110 3.66 -15.07 6.07
C GLU A 110 5.00 -14.93 5.32
N ASP A 111 4.94 -14.88 3.99
CA ASP A 111 6.11 -14.73 3.14
C ASP A 111 6.39 -13.29 2.67
N LEU A 112 5.48 -12.36 2.96
CA LEU A 112 5.60 -10.97 2.55
C LEU A 112 6.48 -10.22 3.55
N LYS A 113 7.79 -10.20 3.27
CA LYS A 113 8.79 -9.46 4.09
C LYS A 113 8.76 -7.94 3.87
N LYS A 114 7.55 -7.37 3.81
CA LYS A 114 7.30 -5.96 3.49
C LYS A 114 6.96 -5.20 4.77
N SER A 115 7.87 -4.33 5.20
CA SER A 115 7.78 -3.63 6.51
C SER A 115 6.48 -2.83 6.66
N ALA A 116 6.08 -2.07 5.64
CA ALA A 116 4.84 -1.29 5.66
C ALA A 116 3.60 -2.15 5.89
N ILE A 117 3.51 -3.30 5.20
CA ILE A 117 2.42 -4.26 5.37
C ILE A 117 2.43 -4.85 6.77
N ASN A 118 3.59 -5.28 7.26
CA ASN A 118 3.72 -5.84 8.60
C ASN A 118 3.33 -4.83 9.70
N THR A 119 3.76 -3.57 9.57
CA THR A 119 3.38 -2.51 10.53
C THR A 119 1.88 -2.26 10.53
N ALA A 120 1.26 -2.10 9.35
CA ALA A 120 -0.19 -1.90 9.26
C ALA A 120 -0.97 -3.13 9.78
N TRP A 121 -0.47 -4.34 9.50
CA TRP A 121 -1.07 -5.58 9.98
C TRP A 121 -1.05 -5.69 11.50
N GLN A 122 0.07 -5.36 12.15
CA GLN A 122 0.15 -5.40 13.61
C GLN A 122 -0.76 -4.36 14.27
N ALA A 123 -0.89 -3.17 13.68
CA ALA A 123 -1.83 -2.16 14.17
C ALA A 123 -3.28 -2.67 14.09
N LEU A 124 -3.65 -3.27 12.94
CA LEU A 124 -5.00 -3.81 12.71
C LEU A 124 -5.33 -4.99 13.65
N VAL A 125 -4.43 -5.97 13.80
CA VAL A 125 -4.66 -7.10 14.72
C VAL A 125 -4.76 -6.63 16.18
N GLY A 126 -4.06 -5.54 16.53
CA GLY A 126 -4.10 -4.97 17.88
C GLY A 126 -5.45 -4.41 18.31
N CYS A 127 -6.34 -4.08 17.36
CA CYS A 127 -7.65 -3.49 17.64
C CYS A 127 -8.85 -4.37 17.23
N VAL A 128 -8.66 -5.39 16.37
CA VAL A 128 -9.78 -6.01 15.62
C VAL A 128 -10.80 -6.78 16.49
N PHE A 129 -10.38 -7.27 17.66
CA PHE A 129 -11.27 -7.91 18.63
C PHE A 129 -11.98 -6.90 19.56
N GLU A 130 -11.68 -5.62 19.42
CA GLU A 130 -12.28 -4.49 20.12
C GLU A 130 -12.96 -3.57 19.09
N ASP A 131 -13.21 -2.30 19.44
CA ASP A 131 -13.75 -1.31 18.49
C ASP A 131 -12.65 -0.74 17.58
N CYS A 132 -12.25 -1.52 16.57
CA CYS A 132 -11.26 -1.05 15.62
C CYS A 132 -11.84 0.01 14.67
N LYS A 133 -11.14 1.14 14.57
CA LYS A 133 -11.53 2.24 13.66
C LYS A 133 -11.32 1.85 12.20
N ASP A 134 -12.17 2.37 11.34
CA ASP A 134 -12.08 2.14 9.89
C ASP A 134 -10.73 2.58 9.29
N ASP A 135 -10.08 3.58 9.88
CA ASP A 135 -8.75 4.06 9.48
C ASP A 135 -7.69 2.95 9.50
N GLU A 136 -7.75 2.00 10.43
CA GLU A 136 -6.76 0.91 10.49
C GLU A 136 -6.91 -0.06 9.31
N TYR A 137 -8.15 -0.29 8.85
CA TYR A 137 -8.42 -1.08 7.65
C TYR A 137 -7.96 -0.34 6.39
N ILE A 138 -8.22 0.98 6.30
CA ILE A 138 -7.74 1.81 5.19
C ILE A 138 -6.22 1.82 5.14
N ASN A 139 -5.54 1.93 6.29
CA ASN A 139 -4.08 1.89 6.38
C ASN A 139 -3.54 0.54 5.89
N MET A 140 -4.17 -0.56 6.26
CA MET A 140 -3.79 -1.90 5.78
C MET A 140 -4.00 -2.03 4.26
N ILE A 141 -5.12 -1.57 3.71
CA ILE A 141 -5.37 -1.56 2.27
C ILE A 141 -4.33 -0.70 1.55
N ASN A 142 -4.02 0.49 2.08
CA ASN A 142 -3.00 1.38 1.52
C ASN A 142 -1.63 0.69 1.45
N ALA A 143 -1.22 0.03 2.54
CA ALA A 143 0.03 -0.71 2.59
C ALA A 143 0.08 -1.86 1.57
N VAL A 144 -1.06 -2.45 1.22
CA VAL A 144 -1.15 -3.47 0.15
C VAL A 144 -1.00 -2.83 -1.22
N VAL A 145 -1.77 -1.79 -1.54
CA VAL A 145 -1.81 -1.22 -2.91
C VAL A 145 -0.57 -0.43 -3.29
N ILE A 146 0.11 0.20 -2.33
CA ILE A 146 1.33 0.99 -2.60
C ILE A 146 2.48 0.13 -3.16
N ASN A 147 2.39 -1.18 -2.98
CA ASN A 147 3.37 -2.13 -3.48
C ASN A 147 3.21 -2.46 -4.98
N ASP A 148 2.09 -2.10 -5.59
CA ASP A 148 1.82 -2.30 -7.02
C ASP A 148 0.80 -1.27 -7.50
N LEU A 149 1.27 -0.10 -7.96
CA LEU A 149 0.44 1.02 -8.40
C LEU A 149 0.04 0.90 -9.89
N ASN A 150 -0.54 -0.23 -10.27
CA ASN A 150 -1.04 -0.47 -11.63
C ASN A 150 -2.53 -0.78 -11.64
N GLY A 151 -3.23 -0.35 -12.70
CA GLY A 151 -4.65 -0.64 -12.92
C GLY A 151 -5.53 -0.22 -11.74
N ARG A 152 -6.32 -1.15 -11.20
CA ARG A 152 -7.24 -0.90 -10.07
C ARG A 152 -6.54 -0.39 -8.80
N ASN A 153 -5.31 -0.85 -8.53
CA ASN A 153 -4.59 -0.47 -7.32
C ASN A 153 -4.20 1.01 -7.35
N GLU A 154 -3.90 1.57 -8.52
CA GLU A 154 -3.65 3.00 -8.70
C GLU A 154 -4.90 3.83 -8.35
N VAL A 155 -6.09 3.34 -8.75
CA VAL A 155 -7.36 4.00 -8.44
C VAL A 155 -7.66 3.93 -6.94
N ILE A 156 -7.53 2.76 -6.31
CA ILE A 156 -7.72 2.58 -4.86
C ILE A 156 -6.77 3.48 -4.07
N TYR A 157 -5.48 3.51 -4.46
CA TYR A 157 -4.49 4.39 -3.84
C TYR A 157 -4.89 5.86 -3.96
N SER A 158 -5.35 6.30 -5.14
CA SER A 158 -5.80 7.68 -5.36
C SER A 158 -6.99 8.04 -4.46
N VAL A 159 -7.97 7.12 -4.31
CA VAL A 159 -9.10 7.30 -3.38
C VAL A 159 -8.62 7.48 -1.93
N ILE A 160 -7.70 6.63 -1.46
CA ILE A 160 -7.16 6.71 -0.10
C ILE A 160 -6.34 8.00 0.11
N GLU A 161 -5.54 8.39 -0.88
CA GLU A 161 -4.79 9.64 -0.85
C GLU A 161 -5.74 10.84 -0.71
N THR A 162 -6.81 10.88 -1.51
CA THR A 162 -7.83 11.94 -1.42
C THR A 162 -8.54 11.93 -0.07
N TYR A 163 -8.91 10.75 0.43
CA TYR A 163 -9.49 10.56 1.76
C TYR A 163 -8.62 11.18 2.87
N ASN A 164 -7.31 10.94 2.83
CA ASN A 164 -6.37 11.46 3.82
C ASN A 164 -6.23 12.99 3.79
N PHE A 165 -6.50 13.64 2.65
CA PHE A 165 -6.43 15.09 2.49
C PHE A 165 -7.75 15.83 2.78
N TRP A 166 -8.86 15.11 2.94
CA TRP A 166 -10.22 15.70 2.99
C TRP A 166 -10.40 16.75 4.09
N ASN A 167 -9.69 16.62 5.21
CA ASN A 167 -9.78 17.53 6.36
C ASN A 167 -8.80 18.72 6.32
N GLY A 168 -8.40 19.17 5.11
CA GLY A 168 -8.01 20.56 4.89
C GLY A 168 -6.62 20.99 5.34
N LYS A 169 -5.70 20.06 5.65
CA LYS A 169 -4.31 20.44 5.99
C LYS A 169 -3.51 20.94 4.78
N ASN A 170 -3.94 20.62 3.56
CA ASN A 170 -3.32 21.13 2.34
C ASN A 170 -4.33 21.18 1.17
N ILE A 171 -4.93 22.36 0.95
CA ILE A 171 -5.98 22.53 -0.06
C ILE A 171 -5.48 22.28 -1.50
N ILE A 172 -4.20 22.55 -1.76
CA ILE A 172 -3.60 22.32 -3.08
C ILE A 172 -3.51 20.81 -3.34
N TYR A 173 -2.91 20.05 -2.42
CA TYR A 173 -2.82 18.59 -2.57
C TYR A 173 -4.18 17.90 -2.54
N PHE A 174 -5.12 18.38 -1.72
CA PHE A 174 -6.49 17.89 -1.77
C PHE A 174 -7.10 18.09 -3.16
N SER A 175 -7.00 19.29 -3.73
CA SER A 175 -7.57 19.61 -5.05
C SER A 175 -6.93 18.80 -6.18
N GLU A 176 -5.61 18.61 -6.13
CA GLU A 176 -4.87 17.80 -7.09
C GLU A 176 -5.26 16.31 -6.99
N SER A 177 -5.25 15.76 -5.78
CA SER A 177 -5.63 14.36 -5.53
C SER A 177 -7.08 14.11 -5.91
N LEU A 178 -8.01 14.99 -5.52
CA LEU A 178 -9.43 14.88 -5.86
C LEU A 178 -9.65 14.89 -7.38
N SER A 179 -9.01 15.82 -8.10
CA SER A 179 -9.12 15.90 -9.57
C SER A 179 -8.54 14.67 -10.26
N LYS A 180 -7.42 14.14 -9.76
CA LYS A 180 -6.81 12.91 -10.27
C LYS A 180 -7.72 11.71 -10.02
N THR A 181 -8.22 11.55 -8.80
CA THR A 181 -9.11 10.47 -8.38
C THR A 181 -10.40 10.47 -9.21
N ASP A 182 -11.00 11.63 -9.42
CA ASP A 182 -12.19 11.76 -10.26
C ASP A 182 -11.92 11.27 -11.70
N SER A 183 -10.85 11.75 -12.32
CA SER A 183 -10.44 11.30 -13.66
C SER A 183 -10.23 9.79 -13.74
N LEU A 184 -9.52 9.20 -12.76
CA LEU A 184 -9.25 7.76 -12.72
C LEU A 184 -10.54 6.93 -12.57
N ILE A 185 -11.49 7.38 -11.75
CA ILE A 185 -12.77 6.71 -11.58
C ILE A 185 -13.59 6.75 -12.86
N GLN A 186 -13.64 7.90 -13.56
CA GLN A 186 -14.32 7.99 -14.85
C GLN A 186 -13.69 7.09 -15.91
N GLN A 187 -12.35 6.98 -15.92
CA GLN A 187 -11.62 6.10 -16.85
C GLN A 187 -11.84 4.62 -16.56
N LEU A 188 -11.92 4.22 -15.29
CA LEU A 188 -12.22 2.84 -14.90
C LEU A 188 -13.63 2.43 -15.33
N GLY A 189 -14.57 3.40 -15.33
CA GLY A 189 -15.89 3.28 -15.92
C GLY A 189 -16.89 2.44 -15.10
N GLY A 190 -18.18 2.68 -15.34
CA GLY A 190 -19.28 1.99 -14.66
C GLY A 190 -20.15 2.96 -13.86
N GLU A 191 -21.46 2.90 -14.09
CA GLU A 191 -22.44 3.79 -13.47
C GLU A 191 -22.44 3.66 -11.94
N GLU A 192 -22.38 2.44 -11.42
CA GLU A 192 -22.34 2.17 -9.98
C GLU A 192 -21.11 2.80 -9.29
N LEU A 193 -19.94 2.70 -9.92
CA LEU A 193 -18.70 3.30 -9.41
C LEU A 193 -18.78 4.82 -9.39
N ALA A 194 -19.22 5.42 -10.50
CA ALA A 194 -19.38 6.87 -10.60
C ALA A 194 -20.41 7.40 -9.59
N GLN A 195 -21.51 6.67 -9.39
CA GLN A 195 -22.52 7.01 -8.40
C GLN A 195 -21.96 6.91 -6.98
N LYS A 196 -21.27 5.82 -6.64
CA LYS A 196 -20.68 5.65 -5.30
C LYS A 196 -19.63 6.72 -5.01
N TRP A 197 -18.81 7.06 -6.00
CA TRP A 197 -17.84 8.16 -5.88
C TRP A 197 -18.52 9.50 -5.63
N LYS A 198 -19.61 9.79 -6.35
CA LYS A 198 -20.41 10.99 -6.12
C LYS A 198 -20.98 11.02 -4.69
N GLU A 199 -21.44 9.89 -4.14
CA GLU A 199 -21.89 9.84 -2.74
C GLU A 199 -20.77 10.17 -1.74
N VAL A 200 -19.52 9.76 -2.02
CA VAL A 200 -18.35 10.13 -1.20
C VAL A 200 -18.09 11.64 -1.29
N ILE A 201 -18.13 12.21 -2.50
CA ILE A 201 -17.96 13.66 -2.71
C ILE A 201 -19.06 14.47 -2.01
N ASP A 202 -20.32 14.10 -2.20
CA ASP A 202 -21.48 14.82 -1.68
C ASP A 202 -21.51 14.79 -0.14
N CYS A 203 -20.93 13.76 0.48
CA CYS A 203 -20.74 13.69 1.92
C CYS A 203 -19.73 14.73 2.44
N ASP A 204 -18.74 15.11 1.62
CA ASP A 204 -17.75 16.15 1.91
C ASP A 204 -17.06 16.00 3.27
N GLY A 205 -16.73 14.76 3.65
CA GLY A 205 -16.10 14.45 4.94
C GLY A 205 -16.96 14.73 6.19
N LYS A 206 -18.22 15.14 6.02
CA LYS A 206 -19.10 15.61 7.11
C LYS A 206 -20.09 14.55 7.58
N CYS A 207 -20.42 13.57 6.75
CA CYS A 207 -21.36 12.52 7.13
C CYS A 207 -20.69 11.44 7.99
N GLU A 208 -21.40 10.91 8.98
CA GLU A 208 -20.90 9.81 9.83
C GLU A 208 -20.54 8.56 8.99
N SER A 209 -21.20 8.38 7.85
CA SER A 209 -20.93 7.28 6.91
C SER A 209 -19.77 7.54 5.95
N PHE A 210 -18.99 8.63 6.08
CA PHE A 210 -17.96 9.01 5.09
C PHE A 210 -16.94 7.90 4.85
N THR A 211 -16.34 7.39 5.94
CA THR A 211 -15.32 6.34 5.85
C THR A 211 -15.93 5.03 5.36
N HIS A 212 -17.15 4.70 5.80
CA HIS A 212 -17.87 3.53 5.30
C HIS A 212 -18.11 3.59 3.78
N LYS A 213 -18.61 4.72 3.26
CA LYS A 213 -18.81 4.94 1.82
C LYS A 213 -17.49 4.86 1.03
N THR A 214 -16.40 5.34 1.62
CA THR A 214 -15.05 5.22 1.03
C THR A 214 -14.64 3.76 0.91
N ILE A 215 -14.88 2.95 1.94
CA ILE A 215 -14.57 1.51 1.92
C ILE A 215 -15.46 0.75 0.93
N GLU A 216 -16.75 1.10 0.82
CA GLU A 216 -17.64 0.55 -0.22
C GLU A 216 -17.11 0.86 -1.64
N LEU A 217 -16.65 2.09 -1.88
CA LEU A 217 -16.05 2.45 -3.16
C LEU A 217 -14.79 1.62 -3.45
N ILE A 218 -13.92 1.44 -2.46
CA ILE A 218 -12.72 0.58 -2.59
C ILE A 218 -13.13 -0.85 -2.94
N TYR A 219 -14.16 -1.40 -2.29
CA TYR A 219 -14.69 -2.73 -2.59
C TYR A 219 -15.15 -2.84 -4.05
N LEU A 220 -15.92 -1.86 -4.54
CA LEU A 220 -16.40 -1.84 -5.92
C LEU A 220 -15.23 -1.76 -6.92
N ILE A 221 -14.23 -0.91 -6.66
CA ILE A 221 -13.04 -0.81 -7.50
C ILE A 221 -12.27 -2.13 -7.53
N ASN A 222 -12.11 -2.77 -6.36
CA ASN A 222 -11.36 -4.03 -6.24
C ASN A 222 -12.02 -5.19 -7.00
N ASN A 223 -13.35 -5.17 -7.10
CA ASN A 223 -14.14 -6.21 -7.77
C ASN A 223 -14.49 -5.90 -9.22
N LYS A 224 -13.99 -4.80 -9.78
CA LYS A 224 -14.14 -4.48 -11.20
C LYS A 224 -13.38 -5.50 -12.06
N GLU A 225 -14.05 -6.04 -13.09
CA GLU A 225 -13.46 -6.92 -14.11
C GLU A 225 -12.54 -6.17 -15.07
#